data_AF-L7MKJ3-F1
#
_entry.id   AF-L7MKJ3-F1
#
_cell.length_a   1.000
_cell.length_b   1.000
_cell.length_c   1.000
_cell.angle_alpha   90.00
_cell.angle_beta   90.00
_cell.angle_gamma   90.00
#
_symmetry.space_group_name_H-M   'P 1'
#
loop_
_entity.id
_entity.type
_entity.pdbx_description
1 polymer ?
#
loop_
_entity_poly.entity_id
_entity_poly.type
_entity_poly.pdbx_seq_one_letter_code
_entity_poly.pdbx_strand_id
1 'polypeptide(L)'
;MMSDNSAIYRRLARRLANVTSHYTILSLLTIQSCFGFTVYPKLLESRVEGGPLILHVHAGLILTLEKSSILANNLHFVSSSHEGSSAIVLNGQDLQENLYHSTTKMSSLIVEQIPGGVEVRGILSYRHRISPLLASRSNDGEVTHVIEDTEENPELGLHEGSPQGSDDSVELHCSSFTMVHPYTPPKLHEQFTVEVCVVVSKNYSAEFDSREHLVKYVGAMFNWAAIPYFDMECPRIRFQINAVIEVEDDFLFRNKTCWTTTDTLNYGVNASVCGYNAAETINNTADYVNACFHGNCDIIFHLTREQIFFIRNGTVNTEISGLTTAAGVCSVERFAVGEDIPHTYNGRVTMAHEIGHLLGCVHDGCPKALNCSHEYGNLMSPLTLDIQNKSKLSECCKSRIQELVSVLPQRCINVSTSANYTNDFLPGENITEEEFCNFMHPGEQVLPRQ
;
A
#
# COMPACT_ATOMS: atom_id res chain seq x y z
N MET A 1 5.01 23.91 -73.55
CA MET A 1 4.76 25.34 -73.22
C MET A 1 4.08 25.35 -71.86
N MET A 2 4.77 25.21 -70.72
CA MET A 2 5.97 25.87 -70.22
C MET A 2 5.84 27.39 -70.09
N SER A 3 6.07 27.83 -68.84
CA SER A 3 6.09 29.18 -68.23
C SER A 3 4.78 29.96 -68.28
N ASP A 4 4.19 30.36 -67.14
CA ASP A 4 4.88 31.26 -66.21
C ASP A 4 4.48 31.01 -64.74
N ASN A 5 5.26 30.13 -64.11
CA ASN A 5 5.18 29.73 -62.71
C ASN A 5 6.03 30.63 -61.80
N SER A 6 6.44 31.84 -62.23
CA SER A 6 7.45 32.64 -61.52
C SER A 6 6.95 33.95 -60.88
N ALA A 7 5.72 34.38 -61.17
CA ALA A 7 5.19 35.66 -60.68
C ALA A 7 4.32 35.53 -59.41
N ILE A 8 3.65 34.40 -59.21
CA ILE A 8 2.80 34.15 -58.03
C ILE A 8 3.64 33.73 -56.82
N TYR A 9 4.71 32.96 -57.03
CA TYR A 9 5.66 32.59 -55.97
C TYR A 9 6.50 33.78 -55.44
N ARG A 10 6.68 34.85 -56.23
CA ARG A 10 7.42 36.06 -55.79
C ARG A 10 6.60 37.05 -54.96
N ARG A 11 5.26 36.94 -54.93
CA ARG A 11 4.39 37.75 -54.07
C ARG A 11 4.05 37.09 -52.73
N LEU A 12 4.16 35.77 -52.62
CA LEU A 12 4.04 35.04 -51.33
C LEU A 12 5.38 35.03 -50.56
N ALA A 13 6.53 34.99 -51.24
CA ALA A 13 7.85 35.02 -50.61
C ALA A 13 8.24 36.37 -49.97
N ARG A 14 7.52 37.47 -50.24
CA ARG A 14 7.76 38.79 -49.63
C ARG A 14 6.84 39.14 -48.45
N ARG A 15 5.91 38.26 -48.09
CA ARG A 15 5.20 38.28 -46.79
C ARG A 15 5.72 37.22 -45.81
N LEU A 16 6.67 36.37 -46.24
CA LEU A 16 7.31 35.33 -45.44
C LEU A 16 8.73 35.69 -44.96
N ALA A 17 9.16 36.94 -45.11
CA ALA A 17 10.53 37.37 -44.77
C ALA A 17 10.59 38.50 -43.72
N ASN A 18 9.50 38.80 -43.00
CA ASN A 18 9.49 39.87 -41.97
C ASN A 18 8.59 39.62 -40.75
N VAL A 19 8.29 38.37 -40.41
CA VAL A 19 7.85 37.97 -39.05
C VAL A 19 8.37 36.56 -38.76
N THR A 20 9.68 36.38 -38.82
CA THR A 20 10.39 35.23 -38.25
C THR A 20 11.36 35.75 -37.19
N SER A 21 10.80 36.52 -36.25
CA SER A 21 11.41 36.82 -34.97
C SER A 21 10.40 36.37 -33.91
N HIS A 22 10.88 35.51 -33.01
CA HIS A 22 10.10 34.77 -31.99
C HIS A 22 9.25 33.63 -32.56
N TYR A 23 9.86 32.45 -32.66
CA TYR A 23 9.40 31.18 -32.09
C TYR A 23 10.40 30.12 -32.54
N THR A 24 11.66 30.30 -32.13
CA THR A 24 12.50 29.13 -31.82
C THR A 24 11.78 28.46 -30.65
N ILE A 25 10.91 27.50 -30.95
CA ILE A 25 10.41 26.56 -29.97
C ILE A 25 11.68 25.90 -29.45
N LEU A 26 12.07 26.36 -28.26
CA LEU A 26 13.00 25.70 -27.39
C LEU A 26 12.39 24.32 -27.18
N SER A 27 12.81 23.33 -27.96
CA SER A 27 12.71 21.93 -27.57
C SER A 27 13.69 21.74 -26.41
N LEU A 28 13.40 22.42 -25.29
CA LEU A 28 13.74 21.89 -24.00
C LEU A 28 13.07 20.54 -24.00
N LEU A 29 13.88 19.50 -24.03
CA LEU A 29 13.57 18.29 -23.30
C LEU A 29 12.88 18.75 -22.01
N THR A 30 11.57 18.57 -21.92
CA THR A 30 10.92 18.40 -20.64
C THR A 30 11.50 17.09 -20.13
N ILE A 31 12.72 17.17 -19.59
CA ILE A 31 13.08 16.39 -18.43
C ILE A 31 11.93 16.74 -17.50
N GLN A 32 10.96 15.83 -17.39
CA GLN A 32 10.03 15.83 -16.29
C GLN A 32 10.95 15.81 -15.08
N SER A 33 11.23 16.98 -14.53
CA SER A 33 12.01 17.11 -13.33
C SER A 33 11.19 16.32 -12.32
N CYS A 34 11.69 15.16 -11.90
CA CYS A 34 11.24 14.51 -10.68
C CYS A 34 11.30 15.61 -9.63
N PHE A 35 10.15 16.18 -9.28
CA PHE A 35 10.04 17.40 -8.47
C PHE A 35 10.24 16.99 -7.01
N GLY A 36 11.39 16.40 -6.72
CA GLY A 36 11.79 16.03 -5.38
C GLY A 36 12.32 17.25 -4.64
N PHE A 37 11.67 17.67 -3.56
CA PHE A 37 12.21 18.74 -2.72
C PHE A 37 13.24 18.17 -1.74
N THR A 38 14.48 18.63 -1.84
CA THR A 38 15.57 18.19 -0.95
C THR A 38 15.42 18.78 0.45
N VAL A 39 15.50 17.94 1.47
CA VAL A 39 15.36 18.32 2.88
C VAL A 39 16.43 17.68 3.76
N TYR A 40 16.57 18.23 4.97
CA TYR A 40 17.49 17.78 6.00
C TYR A 40 16.72 17.60 7.31
N PRO A 41 16.05 16.45 7.50
CA PRO A 41 15.27 16.19 8.69
C PRO A 41 16.15 16.19 9.93
N LYS A 42 15.61 16.69 11.04
CA LYS A 42 16.27 16.74 12.34
C LYS A 42 15.30 16.38 13.44
N LEU A 43 15.79 15.64 14.42
CA LEU A 43 15.07 15.46 15.67
C LEU A 43 15.24 16.69 16.55
N LEU A 44 14.14 17.20 17.08
CA LEU A 44 14.16 18.22 18.11
C LEU A 44 14.08 17.51 19.47
N GLU A 45 14.97 17.85 20.40
CA GLU A 45 15.05 17.20 21.71
C GLU A 45 13.69 17.26 22.44
N SER A 46 13.11 16.08 22.71
CA SER A 46 12.00 15.94 23.65
C SER A 46 12.55 16.07 25.06
N ARG A 47 11.94 16.94 25.88
CA ARG A 47 12.28 17.08 27.31
C ARG A 47 11.66 15.97 28.19
N VAL A 48 10.98 15.00 27.59
CA VAL A 48 10.24 13.93 28.27
C VAL A 48 10.67 12.58 27.70
N GLU A 49 11.23 11.73 28.56
CA GLU A 49 11.58 10.34 28.23
C GLU A 49 10.30 9.56 27.91
N GLY A 50 10.25 8.91 26.73
CA GLY A 50 9.06 8.24 26.22
C GLY A 50 7.95 9.17 25.69
N GLY A 51 8.20 10.47 25.58
CA GLY A 51 7.29 11.44 24.95
C GLY A 51 7.25 11.33 23.42
N PRO A 52 6.31 12.03 22.75
CA PRO A 52 6.23 12.03 21.30
C PRO A 52 7.52 12.58 20.67
N LEU A 53 7.91 11.98 19.55
CA LEU A 53 9.10 12.36 18.78
C LEU A 53 8.77 13.60 17.94
N ILE A 54 9.61 14.64 18.02
CA ILE A 54 9.41 15.86 17.23
C ILE A 54 10.40 15.85 16.06
N LEU A 55 9.89 15.68 14.85
CA LEU A 55 10.67 15.66 13.61
C LEU A 55 10.49 16.97 12.86
N HIS A 56 11.55 17.77 12.77
CA HIS A 56 11.60 18.94 11.90
C HIS A 56 12.10 18.52 10.52
N VAL A 57 11.25 18.60 9.50
CA VAL A 57 11.61 18.20 8.12
C VAL A 57 12.12 19.40 7.34
N HIS A 58 11.39 20.52 7.37
CA HIS A 58 11.81 21.83 6.88
C HIS A 58 10.98 22.93 7.58
N ALA A 59 11.28 24.21 7.33
CA ALA A 59 10.67 25.34 8.03
C ALA A 59 9.12 25.39 8.00
N GLY A 60 8.49 24.72 7.02
CA GLY A 60 7.02 24.64 6.89
C GLY A 60 6.41 23.35 7.42
N LEU A 61 7.21 22.38 7.87
CA LEU A 61 6.75 21.06 8.26
C LEU A 61 7.52 20.52 9.46
N ILE A 62 6.83 20.52 10.60
CA ILE A 62 7.25 19.86 11.84
C ILE A 62 6.18 18.83 12.18
N LEU A 63 6.60 17.60 12.43
CA LEU A 63 5.73 16.49 12.81
C LEU A 63 5.89 16.16 14.29
N THR A 64 4.77 16.00 14.97
CA THR A 64 4.71 15.33 16.26
C THR A 64 4.30 13.88 16.00
N LEU A 65 5.20 12.97 16.36
CA LEU A 65 5.16 11.57 15.98
C LEU A 65 4.96 10.70 17.22
N GLU A 66 3.96 9.83 17.16
CA GLU A 66 3.66 8.83 18.19
C GLU A 66 4.24 7.48 17.80
N LYS A 67 4.72 6.71 18.78
CA LYS A 67 5.27 5.38 18.53
C LYS A 67 4.16 4.44 18.07
N SER A 68 4.42 3.68 17.01
CA SER A 68 3.44 2.76 16.44
C SER A 68 3.72 1.33 16.90
N SER A 69 2.67 0.53 16.96
CA SER A 69 2.78 -0.91 17.17
C SER A 69 1.80 -1.61 16.26
N ILE A 70 2.32 -2.25 15.23
CA ILE A 70 1.53 -2.87 14.16
C ILE A 70 1.98 -4.30 13.84
N LEU A 71 3.17 -4.71 14.26
CA LEU A 71 3.72 -6.06 14.08
C LEU A 71 3.50 -6.88 15.34
N ALA A 72 3.14 -8.15 15.18
CA ALA A 72 3.15 -9.10 16.29
C ALA A 72 4.57 -9.29 16.83
N ASN A 73 4.73 -9.47 18.14
CA ASN A 73 6.04 -9.70 18.76
C ASN A 73 6.80 -10.86 18.08
N ASN A 74 6.08 -11.95 17.79
CA ASN A 74 6.56 -13.08 17.02
C ASN A 74 5.93 -13.01 15.62
N LEU A 75 6.57 -12.26 14.71
CA LEU A 75 6.09 -12.11 13.34
C LEU A 75 6.62 -13.28 12.49
N HIS A 76 5.72 -13.97 11.80
CA HIS A 76 6.10 -15.05 10.90
C HIS A 76 6.55 -14.50 9.55
N PHE A 77 7.73 -14.88 9.10
CA PHE A 77 8.14 -14.71 7.72
C PHE A 77 8.16 -16.08 7.05
N VAL A 78 7.27 -16.27 6.08
CA VAL A 78 7.14 -17.53 5.34
C VAL A 78 7.66 -17.30 3.93
N SER A 79 8.59 -18.12 3.47
CA SER A 79 9.12 -18.10 2.12
C SER A 79 8.85 -19.45 1.47
N SER A 80 8.13 -19.45 0.35
CA SER A 80 7.83 -20.68 -0.40
C SER A 80 8.37 -20.64 -1.81
N SER A 81 8.98 -21.74 -2.21
CA SER A 81 9.45 -22.03 -3.55
C SER A 81 8.88 -23.34 -4.07
N HIS A 82 9.17 -23.70 -5.31
CA HIS A 82 8.90 -25.03 -5.85
C HIS A 82 9.60 -26.16 -5.07
N GLU A 83 10.67 -25.85 -4.32
CA GLU A 83 11.45 -26.82 -3.56
C GLU A 83 10.87 -27.05 -2.16
N GLY A 84 10.01 -26.16 -1.68
CA GLY A 84 9.33 -26.27 -0.39
C GLY A 84 9.07 -24.91 0.27
N SER A 85 8.51 -24.97 1.48
CA SER A 85 8.20 -23.80 2.30
C SER A 85 9.12 -23.76 3.51
N SER A 86 9.65 -22.58 3.82
CA SER A 86 10.39 -22.31 5.05
C SER A 86 9.68 -21.21 5.83
N ALA A 87 9.71 -21.28 7.16
CA ALA A 87 9.15 -20.28 8.04
C ALA A 87 10.16 -19.93 9.12
N ILE A 88 10.35 -18.63 9.35
CA ILE A 88 11.13 -18.12 10.46
C ILE A 88 10.27 -17.16 11.29
N VAL A 89 10.68 -16.96 12.54
CA VAL A 89 10.05 -15.98 13.42
C VAL A 89 11.00 -14.80 13.56
N LEU A 90 10.52 -13.61 13.18
CA LEU A 90 11.19 -12.34 13.35
C LEU A 90 10.68 -11.65 14.61
N ASN A 91 11.56 -10.92 15.30
CA ASN A 91 11.15 -10.09 16.42
C ASN A 91 10.47 -8.82 15.89
N GLY A 92 9.13 -8.80 15.94
CA GLY A 92 8.35 -7.66 15.47
C GLY A 92 8.58 -6.40 16.30
N GLN A 93 8.91 -6.53 17.59
CA GLN A 93 9.20 -5.38 18.45
C GLN A 93 10.44 -4.63 17.97
N ASP A 94 11.50 -5.36 17.58
CA ASP A 94 12.73 -4.78 17.05
C ASP A 94 12.49 -4.16 15.66
N LEU A 95 11.74 -4.86 14.80
CA LEU A 95 11.45 -4.37 13.44
C LEU A 95 10.62 -3.08 13.41
N GLN A 96 9.73 -2.88 14.38
CA GLN A 96 8.90 -1.67 14.48
C GLN A 96 9.44 -0.63 15.48
N GLU A 97 10.61 -0.84 16.08
CA GLU A 97 11.10 0.02 17.17
C GLU A 97 11.18 1.50 16.79
N ASN A 98 11.43 1.75 15.50
CA ASN A 98 11.61 3.07 14.89
C ASN A 98 10.39 3.49 14.05
N LEU A 99 9.26 2.78 14.14
CA LEU A 99 8.04 3.10 13.42
C LEU A 99 7.17 4.09 14.21
N TYR A 100 6.82 5.20 13.58
CA TYR A 100 6.02 6.26 14.16
C TYR A 100 4.91 6.71 13.22
N HIS A 101 3.86 7.34 13.76
CA HIS A 101 2.79 7.93 12.96
C HIS A 101 2.37 9.31 13.47
N SER A 102 1.66 10.03 12.62
CA SER A 102 0.90 11.22 13.01
C SER A 102 -0.47 11.16 12.37
N THR A 103 -1.52 11.03 13.19
CA THR A 103 -2.91 11.05 12.72
C THR A 103 -3.26 12.39 12.07
N THR A 104 -2.76 13.49 12.65
CA THR A 104 -3.02 14.85 12.17
C THR A 104 -2.46 15.13 10.77
N LYS A 105 -1.38 14.44 10.39
CA LYS A 105 -0.68 14.64 9.12
C LYS A 105 -0.80 13.45 8.17
N MET A 106 -1.46 12.37 8.60
CA MET A 106 -1.50 11.09 7.88
C MET A 106 -0.09 10.60 7.55
N SER A 107 0.79 10.64 8.55
CA SER A 107 2.19 10.22 8.41
C SER A 107 2.39 8.84 8.99
N SER A 108 3.23 8.03 8.35
CA SER A 108 3.75 6.76 8.86
C SER A 108 5.22 6.65 8.46
N LEU A 109 6.12 6.80 9.42
CA LEU A 109 7.55 7.03 9.20
C LEU A 109 8.39 6.06 10.02
N ILE A 110 9.40 5.52 9.37
CA ILE A 110 10.53 4.86 10.01
C ILE A 110 11.60 5.91 10.23
N VAL A 111 11.97 6.15 11.49
CA VAL A 111 12.90 7.21 11.89
C VAL A 111 14.09 6.59 12.62
N GLU A 112 15.20 6.42 11.90
CA GLU A 112 16.41 5.79 12.42
C GLU A 112 17.46 6.84 12.77
N GLN A 113 17.97 6.81 14.00
CA GLN A 113 19.07 7.67 14.42
C GLN A 113 20.39 7.04 13.99
N ILE A 114 21.18 7.77 13.20
CA ILE A 114 22.47 7.28 12.70
C ILE A 114 23.61 8.24 13.04
N PRO A 115 24.88 7.80 12.99
CA PRO A 115 26.01 8.71 13.15
C PRO A 115 25.96 9.88 12.15
N GLY A 116 25.81 11.09 12.68
CA GLY A 116 25.77 12.33 11.89
C GLY A 116 24.37 12.76 11.40
N GLY A 117 23.28 12.17 11.91
CA GLY A 117 21.94 12.68 11.64
C GLY A 117 20.81 11.70 11.94
N VAL A 118 19.70 11.90 11.25
CA VAL A 118 18.54 11.01 11.28
C VAL A 118 18.24 10.59 9.85
N GLU A 119 17.89 9.32 9.68
CA GLU A 119 17.38 8.77 8.45
C GLU A 119 15.86 8.57 8.58
N VAL A 120 15.11 9.06 7.59
CA VAL A 120 13.65 9.05 7.59
C VAL A 120 13.17 8.43 6.29
N ARG A 121 12.37 7.37 6.42
CA ARG A 121 11.71 6.69 5.31
C ARG A 121 10.22 6.58 5.59
N GLY A 122 9.38 6.74 4.57
CA GLY A 122 7.95 6.43 4.70
C GLY A 122 7.03 7.51 4.13
N ILE A 123 5.78 7.48 4.61
CA ILE A 123 4.71 8.37 4.18
C ILE A 123 4.75 9.60 5.07
N LEU A 124 5.13 10.73 4.49
CA LEU A 124 5.30 12.00 5.20
C LEU A 124 3.97 12.73 5.41
N SER A 125 3.08 12.64 4.44
CA SER A 125 1.71 13.16 4.52
C SER A 125 0.81 12.40 3.55
N TYR A 126 -0.48 12.77 3.48
CA TYR A 126 -1.43 12.15 2.55
C TYR A 126 -0.90 12.02 1.10
N ARG A 127 -0.25 13.06 0.56
CA ARG A 127 0.28 13.09 -0.82
C ARG A 127 1.80 13.00 -0.95
N HIS A 128 2.55 12.88 0.14
CA HIS A 128 4.01 12.94 0.05
C HIS A 128 4.68 11.80 0.81
N ARG A 129 5.74 11.25 0.22
CA ARG A 129 6.69 10.35 0.88
C ARG A 129 8.03 11.05 1.09
N ILE A 130 8.83 10.47 1.96
CA ILE A 130 10.22 10.89 2.19
C ILE A 130 11.13 9.67 2.15
N SER A 131 12.30 9.84 1.51
CA SER A 131 13.35 8.83 1.45
C SER A 131 14.73 9.47 1.52
N PRO A 132 15.74 8.77 2.05
CA PRO A 132 17.11 9.24 2.06
C PRO A 132 17.71 9.19 0.65
N LEU A 133 18.53 10.20 0.33
CA LEU A 133 19.38 10.18 -0.86
C LEU A 133 20.72 9.54 -0.49
N LEU A 134 20.94 8.31 -0.97
CA LEU A 134 22.15 7.55 -0.71
C LEU A 134 23.41 8.35 -1.13
N ALA A 135 24.45 8.30 -0.30
CA ALA A 135 25.76 8.92 -0.52
C ALA A 135 25.80 10.46 -0.68
N SER A 136 24.70 11.18 -0.39
CA SER A 136 24.66 12.64 -0.41
C SER A 136 24.56 13.20 1.01
N ARG A 137 25.61 13.91 1.46
CA ARG A 137 25.60 14.67 2.72
C ARG A 137 25.59 16.17 2.43
N SER A 138 24.98 16.95 3.32
CA SER A 138 25.13 18.41 3.28
C SER A 138 26.59 18.81 3.55
N ASN A 139 26.93 20.07 3.31
CA ASN A 139 28.24 20.62 3.70
C ASN A 139 28.50 20.50 5.22
N ASP A 140 27.43 20.42 6.02
CA ASP A 140 27.47 20.26 7.47
C ASP A 140 27.39 18.78 7.91
N GLY A 141 27.44 17.84 6.95
CA GLY A 141 27.44 16.39 7.20
C GLY A 141 26.06 15.76 7.39
N GLU A 142 24.97 16.52 7.20
CA GLU A 142 23.60 16.07 7.43
C GLU A 142 23.14 15.10 6.34
N VAL A 143 22.30 14.13 6.73
CA VAL A 143 21.73 13.13 5.82
C VAL A 143 20.71 13.81 4.91
N THR A 144 20.96 13.78 3.60
CA THR A 144 20.08 14.41 2.62
C THR A 144 18.89 13.51 2.35
N HIS A 145 17.69 14.09 2.28
CA HIS A 145 16.46 13.39 1.93
C HIS A 145 15.77 14.06 0.75
N VAL A 146 14.91 13.31 0.07
CA VAL A 146 14.01 13.81 -0.95
C VAL A 146 12.57 13.61 -0.51
N ILE A 147 11.74 14.63 -0.69
CA ILE A 147 10.28 14.54 -0.58
C ILE A 147 9.73 14.43 -1.99
N GLU A 148 8.91 13.41 -2.22
CA GLU A 148 8.28 13.15 -3.52
C GLU A 148 6.77 12.96 -3.34
N ASP A 149 6.01 13.23 -4.40
CA ASP A 149 4.58 12.95 -4.42
C ASP A 149 4.35 11.44 -4.39
N THR A 150 3.45 11.01 -3.52
CA THR A 150 2.93 9.65 -3.52
C THR A 150 1.72 9.62 -4.44
N GLU A 151 1.92 9.08 -5.63
CA GLU A 151 0.84 8.88 -6.59
C GLU A 151 -0.23 7.95 -6.00
N GLU A 152 -1.48 8.21 -6.33
CA GLU A 152 -2.59 7.31 -6.04
C GLU A 152 -2.91 6.56 -7.32
N ASN A 153 -3.03 5.24 -7.25
CA ASN A 153 -3.64 4.52 -8.35
C ASN A 153 -5.13 4.91 -8.36
N PRO A 154 -5.69 5.35 -9.49
CA PRO A 154 -7.09 5.75 -9.54
C PRO A 154 -7.99 4.55 -9.22
N GLU A 155 -8.56 4.53 -8.00
CA GLU A 155 -9.58 3.57 -7.60
C GLU A 155 -10.92 3.91 -8.26
N LEU A 156 -11.39 3.14 -9.24
CA LEU A 156 -12.82 3.14 -9.65
C LEU A 156 -13.47 4.54 -9.77
N GLY A 157 -12.81 5.50 -10.42
CA GLY A 157 -13.28 6.88 -10.46
C GLY A 157 -14.35 7.15 -11.51
N LEU A 158 -15.49 7.73 -11.11
CA LEU A 158 -16.24 8.61 -12.01
C LEU A 158 -15.40 9.88 -12.23
N HIS A 159 -14.85 10.05 -13.44
CA HIS A 159 -14.24 11.33 -13.81
C HIS A 159 -15.29 12.45 -13.83
N GLU A 160 -15.06 13.55 -13.10
CA GLU A 160 -15.81 14.79 -13.29
C GLU A 160 -15.66 15.24 -14.75
N GLY A 161 -16.72 15.06 -15.54
CA GLY A 161 -16.74 15.40 -16.96
C GLY A 161 -17.12 14.24 -17.90
N SER A 162 -17.29 13.02 -17.40
CA SER A 162 -17.94 11.97 -18.21
C SER A 162 -19.39 12.35 -18.49
N PRO A 163 -19.83 12.37 -19.76
CA PRO A 163 -21.18 12.80 -20.12
C PRO A 163 -22.18 11.81 -19.53
N GLN A 164 -22.91 12.24 -18.48
CA GLN A 164 -24.00 11.50 -17.85
C GLN A 164 -23.69 10.01 -17.67
N GLY A 165 -23.05 9.66 -16.54
CA GLY A 165 -22.94 8.27 -16.11
C GLY A 165 -24.30 7.59 -16.26
N SER A 166 -24.38 6.64 -17.18
CA SER A 166 -25.56 5.79 -17.36
C SER A 166 -25.84 5.06 -16.05
N ASP A 167 -27.10 4.77 -15.75
CA ASP A 167 -27.56 4.05 -14.55
C ASP A 167 -26.70 2.79 -14.24
N ASP A 168 -26.17 2.13 -15.28
CA ASP A 168 -25.23 1.00 -15.20
C ASP A 168 -23.91 1.28 -14.45
N SER A 169 -23.36 2.51 -14.49
CA SER A 169 -22.08 2.81 -13.83
C SER A 169 -22.22 2.88 -12.32
N VAL A 170 -23.35 3.38 -11.80
CA VAL A 170 -23.62 3.40 -10.35
C VAL A 170 -23.86 1.97 -9.83
N GLU A 171 -24.51 1.11 -10.61
CA GLU A 171 -24.72 -0.30 -10.27
C GLU A 171 -23.41 -1.15 -10.32
N LEU A 172 -22.45 -0.74 -11.16
CA LEU A 172 -21.09 -1.27 -11.22
C LEU A 172 -20.28 -1.03 -9.93
N HIS A 173 -20.53 0.06 -9.20
CA HIS A 173 -19.80 0.38 -7.96
C HIS A 173 -20.53 -0.08 -6.69
N CYS A 174 -21.84 -0.29 -6.73
CA CYS A 174 -22.66 -0.56 -5.55
C CYS A 174 -22.97 -2.04 -5.29
N SER A 175 -22.10 -2.94 -5.77
CA SER A 175 -22.21 -4.40 -5.62
C SER A 175 -22.70 -4.80 -4.22
N SER A 176 -23.95 -5.23 -4.11
CA SER A 176 -24.55 -5.62 -2.84
C SER A 176 -24.06 -7.01 -2.45
N PHE A 177 -23.02 -7.07 -1.62
CA PHE A 177 -22.65 -8.31 -0.96
C PHE A 177 -23.50 -8.53 0.29
N THR A 178 -24.02 -9.75 0.44
CA THR A 178 -24.70 -10.21 1.66
C THR A 178 -23.65 -10.69 2.65
N MET A 179 -23.71 -10.21 3.89
CA MET A 179 -22.85 -10.71 4.96
C MET A 179 -23.10 -12.20 5.15
N VAL A 180 -22.08 -13.03 4.95
CA VAL A 180 -22.14 -14.49 5.16
C VAL A 180 -21.41 -14.82 6.46
N HIS A 181 -21.92 -14.33 7.58
CA HIS A 181 -21.50 -14.82 8.89
C HIS A 181 -22.60 -15.68 9.52
N PRO A 182 -22.23 -16.82 10.15
CA PRO A 182 -23.18 -17.57 10.97
C PRO A 182 -23.78 -16.62 12.01
N TYR A 183 -25.10 -16.64 12.16
CA TYR A 183 -25.77 -15.79 13.14
C TYR A 183 -25.20 -16.07 14.53
N THR A 184 -24.60 -15.04 15.13
CA THR A 184 -24.33 -15.01 16.56
C THR A 184 -25.15 -13.89 17.19
N PRO A 185 -25.64 -14.07 18.44
CA PRO A 185 -26.32 -12.99 19.14
C PRO A 185 -25.41 -11.76 19.24
N PRO A 186 -25.89 -10.55 18.88
CA PRO A 186 -25.10 -9.34 18.93
C PRO A 186 -24.47 -9.11 20.30
N LYS A 187 -23.17 -8.83 20.33
CA LYS A 187 -22.39 -8.49 21.53
C LYS A 187 -21.69 -7.16 21.35
N LEU A 188 -21.60 -6.40 22.44
CA LEU A 188 -20.79 -5.20 22.47
C LEU A 188 -19.33 -5.58 22.72
N HIS A 189 -18.44 -5.06 21.89
CA HIS A 189 -16.99 -5.21 22.02
C HIS A 189 -16.37 -3.82 22.20
N GLU A 190 -15.49 -3.66 23.19
CA GLU A 190 -14.77 -2.39 23.39
C GLU A 190 -13.63 -2.21 22.39
N GLN A 191 -13.04 -3.31 21.94
CA GLN A 191 -11.93 -3.34 21.01
C GLN A 191 -12.02 -4.59 20.14
N PHE A 192 -11.62 -4.46 18.88
CA PHE A 192 -11.37 -5.54 17.96
C PHE A 192 -9.99 -5.32 17.33
N THR A 193 -9.06 -6.23 17.65
CA THR A 193 -7.74 -6.25 17.02
C THR A 193 -7.78 -7.25 15.87
N VAL A 194 -7.63 -6.77 14.65
CA VAL A 194 -7.65 -7.58 13.44
C VAL A 194 -6.25 -8.14 13.17
N GLU A 195 -6.10 -9.45 13.19
CA GLU A 195 -4.86 -10.15 12.85
C GLU A 195 -4.70 -10.26 11.33
N VAL A 196 -3.56 -9.82 10.79
CA VAL A 196 -3.33 -9.63 9.36
C VAL A 196 -2.17 -10.48 8.88
N CYS A 197 -2.37 -11.15 7.75
CA CYS A 197 -1.30 -11.77 6.98
C CYS A 197 -1.14 -11.00 5.67
N VAL A 198 0.08 -10.63 5.31
CA VAL A 198 0.37 -9.98 4.02
C VAL A 198 1.05 -10.99 3.11
N VAL A 199 0.51 -11.21 1.93
CA VAL A 199 1.08 -12.08 0.89
C VAL A 199 1.73 -11.20 -0.17
N VAL A 200 2.94 -11.55 -0.58
CA VAL A 200 3.66 -10.91 -1.69
C VAL A 200 4.25 -11.98 -2.61
N SER A 201 4.41 -11.66 -3.89
CA SER A 201 5.17 -12.51 -4.80
C SER A 201 6.68 -12.35 -4.62
N LYS A 202 7.45 -13.30 -5.14
CA LYS A 202 8.91 -13.19 -5.20
C LYS A 202 9.37 -12.01 -6.04
N ASN A 203 8.69 -11.68 -7.14
CA ASN A 203 9.05 -10.49 -7.90
C ASN A 203 8.89 -9.20 -7.08
N TYR A 204 7.94 -9.17 -6.15
CA TYR A 204 7.67 -8.01 -5.32
C TYR A 204 8.72 -7.91 -4.21
N SER A 205 9.03 -9.02 -3.55
CA SER A 205 10.04 -9.05 -2.49
C SER A 205 11.47 -8.82 -3.02
N ALA A 206 11.75 -9.17 -4.27
CA ALA A 206 13.04 -8.96 -4.92
C ALA A 206 13.45 -7.48 -5.05
N GLU A 207 12.51 -6.54 -4.91
CA GLU A 207 12.79 -5.10 -4.90
C GLU A 207 13.39 -4.62 -3.57
N PHE A 208 13.45 -5.47 -2.54
CA PHE A 208 13.97 -5.13 -1.22
C PHE A 208 15.31 -5.85 -0.95
N ASP A 209 16.25 -5.16 -0.31
CA ASP A 209 17.58 -5.73 -0.03
C ASP A 209 17.53 -6.94 0.93
N SER A 210 16.50 -6.99 1.78
CA SER A 210 16.30 -8.07 2.74
C SER A 210 14.83 -8.24 3.12
N ARG A 211 14.51 -9.38 3.74
CA ARG A 211 13.18 -9.64 4.31
C ARG A 211 12.81 -8.63 5.39
N GLU A 212 13.76 -8.15 6.17
CA GLU A 212 13.55 -7.14 7.21
C GLU A 212 13.19 -5.79 6.58
N HIS A 213 13.81 -5.42 5.46
CA HIS A 213 13.44 -4.22 4.69
C HIS A 213 12.02 -4.34 4.12
N LEU A 214 11.65 -5.50 3.58
CA LEU A 214 10.28 -5.77 3.12
C LEU A 214 9.27 -5.66 4.28
N VAL A 215 9.52 -6.31 5.42
CA VAL A 215 8.62 -6.27 6.57
C VAL A 215 8.48 -4.85 7.14
N LYS A 216 9.58 -4.09 7.21
CA LYS A 216 9.55 -2.68 7.60
C LYS A 216 8.71 -1.84 6.63
N TYR A 217 8.86 -2.04 5.32
CA TYR A 217 8.06 -1.35 4.30
C TYR A 217 6.57 -1.66 4.44
N VAL A 218 6.22 -2.95 4.50
CA VAL A 218 4.84 -3.41 4.73
C VAL A 218 4.28 -2.84 6.03
N GLY A 219 5.06 -2.87 7.11
CA GLY A 219 4.69 -2.29 8.40
C GLY A 219 4.39 -0.79 8.30
N ALA A 220 5.23 -0.02 7.62
CA ALA A 220 5.00 1.42 7.43
C ALA A 220 3.74 1.70 6.59
N MET A 221 3.54 0.96 5.49
CA MET A 221 2.36 1.11 4.63
C MET A 221 1.08 0.74 5.38
N PHE A 222 1.07 -0.40 6.06
CA PHE A 222 -0.09 -0.88 6.80
C PHE A 222 -0.42 0.02 8.00
N ASN A 223 0.60 0.52 8.69
CA ASN A 223 0.40 1.48 9.78
C ASN A 223 -0.27 2.77 9.30
N TRP A 224 0.00 3.21 8.07
CA TRP A 224 -0.77 4.29 7.44
C TRP A 224 -2.21 3.86 7.14
N ALA A 225 -2.38 2.67 6.55
CA ALA A 225 -3.71 2.14 6.21
C ALA A 225 -4.61 1.92 7.43
N ALA A 226 -4.03 1.78 8.62
CA ALA A 226 -4.74 1.70 9.89
C ALA A 226 -5.26 3.05 10.41
N ILE A 227 -4.68 4.19 10.00
CA ILE A 227 -5.02 5.50 10.56
C ILE A 227 -6.52 5.86 10.41
N PRO A 228 -7.18 5.64 9.24
CA PRO A 228 -8.61 5.95 9.10
C PRO A 228 -9.50 5.28 10.14
N TYR A 229 -9.07 4.14 10.68
CA TYR A 229 -9.79 3.34 11.65
C TYR A 229 -9.59 3.81 13.10
N PHE A 230 -8.65 4.72 13.37
CA PHE A 230 -8.35 5.18 14.74
C PHE A 230 -9.49 6.02 15.34
N ASP A 231 -10.35 6.61 14.50
CA ASP A 231 -11.54 7.37 14.90
C ASP A 231 -12.72 6.45 15.33
N MET A 232 -12.53 5.13 15.36
CA MET A 232 -13.51 4.18 15.87
C MET A 232 -13.38 4.01 17.39
N GLU A 233 -14.48 4.17 18.13
CA GLU A 233 -14.48 4.08 19.60
C GLU A 233 -15.19 2.84 20.18
N CYS A 234 -16.16 2.27 19.47
CA CYS A 234 -17.00 1.17 19.96
C CYS A 234 -17.40 0.24 18.81
N PRO A 235 -16.59 -0.78 18.47
CA PRO A 235 -15.28 -1.09 19.07
C PRO A 235 -14.19 -0.15 18.57
N ARG A 236 -13.13 0.04 19.39
CA ARG A 236 -11.84 0.50 18.86
C ARG A 236 -11.28 -0.53 17.90
N ILE A 237 -10.90 -0.12 16.71
CA ILE A 237 -10.26 -0.99 15.74
C ILE A 237 -8.74 -0.86 15.87
N ARG A 238 -8.07 -1.99 16.06
CA ARG A 238 -6.61 -2.12 16.04
C ARG A 238 -6.23 -3.17 15.02
N PHE A 239 -4.99 -3.16 14.58
CA PHE A 239 -4.47 -4.15 13.66
C PHE A 239 -3.16 -4.71 14.18
N GLN A 240 -2.86 -5.95 13.79
CA GLN A 240 -1.61 -6.63 14.10
C GLN A 240 -1.21 -7.51 12.91
N ILE A 241 -0.07 -7.24 12.29
CA ILE A 241 0.52 -8.09 11.26
C ILE A 241 1.17 -9.28 11.95
N ASN A 242 0.62 -10.47 11.70
CA ASN A 242 1.12 -11.72 12.25
C ASN A 242 2.07 -12.43 11.28
N ALA A 243 1.92 -12.23 9.98
CA ALA A 243 2.79 -12.85 8.99
C ALA A 243 3.01 -12.00 7.73
N VAL A 244 4.21 -12.12 7.17
CA VAL A 244 4.52 -11.76 5.78
C VAL A 244 4.89 -13.06 5.05
N ILE A 245 4.20 -13.33 3.95
CA ILE A 245 4.24 -14.59 3.21
C ILE A 245 4.71 -14.30 1.79
N GLU A 246 5.95 -14.68 1.50
CA GLU A 246 6.55 -14.63 0.17
C GLU A 246 6.26 -15.95 -0.57
N VAL A 247 5.73 -15.82 -1.79
CA VAL A 247 5.29 -16.94 -2.62
C VAL A 247 5.84 -16.80 -4.04
N GLU A 248 6.20 -17.90 -4.70
CA GLU A 248 6.52 -17.89 -6.14
C GLU A 248 5.38 -17.29 -6.96
N ASP A 249 5.75 -16.47 -7.94
CA ASP A 249 4.82 -15.74 -8.78
C ASP A 249 3.80 -16.66 -9.47
N ASP A 250 4.19 -17.84 -9.94
CA ASP A 250 3.30 -18.73 -10.70
C ASP A 250 2.25 -19.46 -9.84
N PHE A 251 2.43 -19.51 -8.52
CA PHE A 251 1.39 -19.94 -7.59
C PHE A 251 0.31 -18.87 -7.42
N LEU A 252 0.68 -17.60 -7.54
CA LEU A 252 -0.22 -16.46 -7.36
C LEU A 252 -0.85 -15.97 -8.68
N PHE A 253 -0.10 -16.07 -9.77
CA PHE A 253 -0.37 -15.46 -11.06
C PHE A 253 -0.28 -16.49 -12.19
N ARG A 254 -1.42 -16.89 -12.75
CA ARG A 254 -1.48 -17.91 -13.81
C ARG A 254 -1.56 -17.30 -15.21
N ASN A 255 -2.64 -16.58 -15.48
CA ASN A 255 -2.99 -16.15 -16.83
C ASN A 255 -2.81 -14.63 -17.00
N LYS A 256 -1.64 -14.22 -17.50
CA LYS A 256 -1.45 -12.83 -17.91
C LYS A 256 -2.19 -12.58 -19.22
N THR A 257 -3.07 -11.59 -19.21
CA THR A 257 -3.92 -11.26 -20.35
C THR A 257 -3.82 -9.78 -20.65
N CYS A 258 -3.97 -9.41 -21.93
CA CYS A 258 -3.81 -8.04 -22.40
C CYS A 258 -5.09 -7.55 -23.08
N TRP A 259 -5.42 -6.29 -22.86
CA TRP A 259 -6.54 -5.60 -23.51
C TRP A 259 -6.12 -4.22 -23.97
N THR A 260 -6.88 -3.66 -24.90
CA THR A 260 -6.82 -2.23 -25.16
C THR A 260 -7.43 -1.51 -23.96
N THR A 261 -6.66 -0.63 -23.33
CA THR A 261 -7.11 0.15 -22.18
C THR A 261 -8.21 1.13 -22.56
N THR A 262 -9.19 1.29 -21.68
CA THR A 262 -10.17 2.39 -21.73
C THR A 262 -9.60 3.70 -21.20
N ASP A 263 -8.56 3.62 -20.38
CA ASP A 263 -7.88 4.75 -19.78
C ASP A 263 -6.85 5.35 -20.76
N THR A 264 -7.39 6.12 -21.69
CA THR A 264 -6.59 6.85 -22.67
C THR A 264 -5.78 8.00 -22.07
N LEU A 265 -6.10 8.42 -20.83
CA LEU A 265 -5.42 9.52 -20.15
C LEU A 265 -4.07 9.05 -19.60
N ASN A 266 -4.03 7.91 -18.91
CA ASN A 266 -2.81 7.41 -18.28
C ASN A 266 -1.94 6.58 -19.24
N TYR A 267 -2.56 5.82 -20.14
CA TYR A 267 -1.83 4.88 -21.01
C TYR A 267 -1.76 5.32 -22.47
N GLY A 268 -2.59 6.26 -22.89
CA GLY A 268 -2.69 6.73 -24.27
C GLY A 268 -3.68 5.94 -25.12
N VAL A 269 -4.09 6.54 -26.24
CA VAL A 269 -5.09 5.98 -27.15
C VAL A 269 -4.60 4.67 -27.76
N ASN A 270 -5.42 3.62 -27.68
CA ASN A 270 -5.14 2.27 -28.17
C ASN A 270 -3.96 1.55 -27.49
N ALA A 271 -3.52 2.00 -26.31
CA ALA A 271 -2.47 1.31 -25.58
C ALA A 271 -2.94 -0.08 -25.10
N SER A 272 -2.02 -1.04 -25.12
CA SER A 272 -2.26 -2.39 -24.61
C SER A 272 -1.80 -2.46 -23.16
N VAL A 273 -2.70 -2.81 -22.25
CA VAL A 273 -2.40 -3.04 -20.83
C VAL A 273 -2.54 -4.53 -20.56
N CYS A 274 -1.52 -5.11 -19.91
CA CYS A 274 -1.47 -6.53 -19.60
C CYS A 274 -1.45 -6.74 -18.09
N GLY A 275 -2.35 -7.57 -17.57
CA GLY A 275 -2.48 -7.82 -16.14
C GLY A 275 -3.04 -9.19 -15.80
N TYR A 276 -3.32 -9.40 -14.52
CA TYR A 276 -3.91 -10.63 -13.97
C TYR A 276 -5.31 -10.38 -13.40
N ASN A 277 -6.19 -11.38 -13.52
CA ASN A 277 -7.56 -11.23 -13.10
C ASN A 277 -7.59 -11.18 -11.57
N ALA A 278 -8.02 -10.07 -10.98
CA ALA A 278 -7.99 -9.85 -9.54
C ALA A 278 -8.75 -10.95 -8.77
N ALA A 279 -9.90 -11.42 -9.29
CA ALA A 279 -10.66 -12.48 -8.65
C ALA A 279 -9.95 -13.85 -8.76
N GLU A 280 -9.31 -14.15 -9.89
CA GLU A 280 -8.46 -15.35 -10.03
C GLU A 280 -7.25 -15.28 -9.10
N THR A 281 -6.61 -14.11 -9.00
CA THR A 281 -5.48 -13.87 -8.09
C THR A 281 -5.87 -14.06 -6.62
N ILE A 282 -7.04 -13.58 -6.19
CA ILE A 282 -7.59 -13.84 -4.85
C ILE A 282 -7.76 -15.35 -4.63
N ASN A 283 -8.38 -16.05 -5.58
CA ASN A 283 -8.58 -17.50 -5.47
C ASN A 283 -7.26 -18.27 -5.41
N ASN A 284 -6.28 -17.93 -6.24
CA ASN A 284 -4.94 -18.53 -6.22
C ASN A 284 -4.25 -18.30 -4.87
N THR A 285 -4.37 -17.09 -4.32
CA THR A 285 -3.86 -16.74 -2.99
C THR A 285 -4.54 -17.58 -1.91
N ALA A 286 -5.86 -17.72 -1.98
CA ALA A 286 -6.63 -18.53 -1.04
C ALA A 286 -6.27 -20.01 -1.11
N ASP A 287 -6.16 -20.58 -2.31
CA ASP A 287 -5.72 -21.96 -2.55
C ASP A 287 -4.34 -22.20 -1.93
N TYR A 288 -3.39 -21.29 -2.18
CA TYR A 288 -2.04 -21.40 -1.63
C TYR A 288 -2.03 -21.30 -0.10
N VAL A 289 -2.64 -20.27 0.49
CA VAL A 289 -2.66 -20.10 1.95
C VAL A 289 -3.32 -21.30 2.62
N ASN A 290 -4.46 -21.76 2.11
CA ASN A 290 -5.18 -22.89 2.69
C ASN A 290 -4.41 -24.21 2.59
N ALA A 291 -3.54 -24.37 1.58
CA ALA A 291 -2.76 -25.58 1.36
C ALA A 291 -1.39 -25.56 2.09
N CYS A 292 -0.75 -24.40 2.19
CA CYS A 292 0.67 -24.30 2.54
C CYS A 292 0.95 -23.46 3.80
N PHE A 293 -0.01 -22.67 4.29
CA PHE A 293 0.17 -21.83 5.46
C PHE A 293 -0.71 -22.30 6.62
N HIS A 294 -0.08 -22.66 7.75
CA HIS A 294 -0.76 -23.16 8.94
C HIS A 294 -0.99 -22.11 10.02
N GLY A 295 -0.77 -20.81 9.72
CA GLY A 295 -1.09 -19.71 10.63
C GLY A 295 -2.55 -19.26 10.50
N ASN A 296 -3.02 -18.50 11.48
CA ASN A 296 -4.35 -17.91 11.45
C ASN A 296 -4.24 -16.38 11.44
N CYS A 297 -4.94 -15.77 10.49
CA CYS A 297 -5.13 -14.33 10.38
C CYS A 297 -6.62 -14.06 10.10
N ASP A 298 -7.15 -13.00 10.65
CA ASP A 298 -8.54 -12.57 10.45
C ASP A 298 -8.76 -12.08 9.02
N ILE A 299 -7.74 -11.43 8.44
CA ILE A 299 -7.70 -11.04 7.03
C ILE A 299 -6.36 -11.37 6.38
N ILE A 300 -6.38 -11.55 5.07
CA ILE A 300 -5.22 -11.79 4.23
C ILE A 300 -5.20 -10.75 3.12
N PHE A 301 -4.12 -9.99 3.01
CA PHE A 301 -3.95 -8.97 1.99
C PHE A 301 -2.82 -9.36 1.04
N HIS A 302 -3.13 -9.61 -0.23
CA HIS A 302 -2.16 -9.84 -1.28
C HIS A 302 -1.73 -8.50 -1.88
N LEU A 303 -0.50 -8.09 -1.60
CA LEU A 303 0.11 -6.90 -2.15
C LEU A 303 0.93 -7.25 -3.40
N THR A 304 0.68 -6.58 -4.52
CA THR A 304 1.31 -6.91 -5.80
C THR A 304 1.76 -5.68 -6.58
N ARG A 305 2.83 -5.82 -7.35
CA ARG A 305 3.29 -4.83 -8.34
C ARG A 305 2.77 -5.08 -9.76
N GLU A 306 2.10 -6.22 -9.96
CA GLU A 306 1.50 -6.55 -11.23
C GLU A 306 0.19 -5.79 -11.42
N GLN A 307 -0.06 -5.35 -12.66
CA GLN A 307 -1.35 -4.80 -13.02
C GLN A 307 -2.45 -5.85 -12.81
N ILE A 308 -3.53 -5.46 -12.17
CA ILE A 308 -4.73 -6.28 -12.05
C ILE A 308 -5.88 -5.72 -12.87
N PHE A 309 -6.83 -6.58 -13.19
CA PHE A 309 -8.07 -6.23 -13.87
C PHE A 309 -9.22 -7.06 -13.32
N PHE A 310 -10.44 -6.63 -13.57
CA PHE A 310 -11.63 -7.40 -13.21
C PHE A 310 -12.55 -7.56 -14.41
N ILE A 311 -13.25 -8.69 -14.49
CA ILE A 311 -14.27 -8.93 -15.50
C ILE A 311 -15.62 -8.96 -14.81
N ARG A 312 -16.52 -8.04 -15.20
CA ARG A 312 -17.92 -8.05 -14.76
C ARG A 312 -18.84 -8.14 -15.96
N ASN A 313 -19.72 -9.14 -15.97
CA ASN A 313 -20.70 -9.36 -17.04
C ASN A 313 -20.07 -9.38 -18.46
N GLY A 314 -18.86 -9.95 -18.57
CA GLY A 314 -18.11 -10.02 -19.84
C GLY A 314 -17.35 -8.74 -20.23
N THR A 315 -17.49 -7.65 -19.46
CA THR A 315 -16.74 -6.41 -19.67
C THR A 315 -15.49 -6.41 -18.81
N VAL A 316 -14.35 -6.15 -19.43
CA VAL A 316 -13.05 -6.00 -18.75
C VAL A 316 -12.93 -4.58 -18.21
N ASN A 317 -12.52 -4.45 -16.96
CA ASN A 317 -12.15 -3.20 -16.34
C ASN A 317 -10.68 -3.26 -15.89
N THR A 318 -9.86 -2.39 -16.46
CA THR A 318 -8.43 -2.22 -16.15
C THR A 318 -8.14 -1.10 -15.16
N GLU A 319 -9.16 -0.32 -14.79
CA GLU A 319 -9.07 0.85 -13.90
C GLU A 319 -9.43 0.44 -12.45
N ILE A 320 -8.91 -0.71 -12.02
CA ILE A 320 -9.01 -1.18 -10.64
C ILE A 320 -7.63 -1.25 -10.04
N SER A 321 -7.51 -0.84 -8.77
CA SER A 321 -6.26 -0.91 -8.01
C SER A 321 -6.34 -1.97 -6.92
N GLY A 322 -7.54 -2.41 -6.56
CA GLY A 322 -7.79 -3.45 -5.57
C GLY A 322 -9.08 -4.22 -5.84
N LEU A 323 -9.23 -5.34 -5.16
CA LEU A 323 -10.47 -6.11 -5.12
C LEU A 323 -10.54 -6.91 -3.82
N THR A 324 -11.74 -6.96 -3.24
CA THR A 324 -12.08 -7.90 -2.17
C THR A 324 -13.58 -8.18 -2.12
N THR A 325 -13.98 -9.02 -1.17
CA THR A 325 -15.38 -9.22 -0.81
C THR A 325 -15.74 -8.38 0.42
N ALA A 326 -17.00 -7.95 0.52
CA ALA A 326 -17.43 -7.23 1.70
C ALA A 326 -17.72 -8.18 2.88
N ALA A 327 -17.35 -7.77 4.09
CA ALA A 327 -17.51 -8.52 5.34
C ALA A 327 -16.84 -9.90 5.31
N GLY A 328 -15.64 -9.98 4.72
CA GLY A 328 -14.86 -11.21 4.63
C GLY A 328 -14.10 -11.60 5.90
N VAL A 329 -13.90 -10.68 6.85
CA VAL A 329 -13.07 -10.90 8.06
C VAL A 329 -13.43 -12.19 8.80
N CYS A 330 -12.44 -13.04 9.11
CA CYS A 330 -12.62 -14.34 9.76
C CYS A 330 -13.53 -15.36 9.02
N SER A 331 -13.73 -15.19 7.71
CA SER A 331 -14.48 -16.11 6.85
C SER A 331 -13.58 -16.75 5.79
N VAL A 332 -14.16 -17.58 4.92
CA VAL A 332 -13.46 -18.10 3.73
C VAL A 332 -13.16 -17.02 2.69
N GLU A 333 -13.86 -15.88 2.77
CA GLU A 333 -13.73 -14.75 1.84
C GLU A 333 -12.79 -13.64 2.38
N ARG A 334 -11.96 -13.97 3.38
CA ARG A 334 -11.09 -13.02 4.12
C ARG A 334 -9.92 -12.42 3.34
N PHE A 335 -9.99 -12.43 2.01
CA PHE A 335 -8.88 -12.14 1.11
C PHE A 335 -9.13 -10.85 0.33
N ALA A 336 -8.10 -10.01 0.25
CA ALA A 336 -8.05 -8.85 -0.64
C ALA A 336 -6.79 -8.92 -1.50
N VAL A 337 -6.83 -8.30 -2.68
CA VAL A 337 -5.64 -7.99 -3.48
C VAL A 337 -5.58 -6.49 -3.73
N GLY A 338 -4.38 -5.91 -3.70
CA GLY A 338 -4.15 -4.50 -4.00
C GLY A 338 -2.81 -4.26 -4.67
N GLU A 339 -2.80 -3.36 -5.64
CA GLU A 339 -1.61 -2.89 -6.33
C GLU A 339 -0.78 -1.95 -5.46
N ASP A 340 0.55 -2.09 -5.54
CA ASP A 340 1.52 -1.16 -5.00
C ASP A 340 2.80 -1.17 -5.86
N ILE A 341 3.49 -0.03 -5.90
CA ILE A 341 4.82 0.06 -6.49
C ILE A 341 5.82 0.06 -5.31
N PRO A 342 6.71 -0.94 -5.20
CA PRO A 342 7.69 -1.00 -4.13
C PRO A 342 8.45 0.32 -3.93
N HIS A 343 8.67 0.67 -2.66
CA HIS A 343 9.30 1.93 -2.20
C HIS A 343 8.49 3.22 -2.42
N THR A 344 7.28 3.15 -2.97
CA THR A 344 6.48 4.35 -3.26
C THR A 344 5.32 4.56 -2.28
N TYR A 345 4.77 3.49 -1.70
CA TYR A 345 3.55 3.50 -0.89
C TYR A 345 2.28 3.89 -1.67
N ASN A 346 2.26 3.69 -2.99
CA ASN A 346 1.10 4.00 -3.83
C ASN A 346 -0.15 3.20 -3.41
N GLY A 347 0.03 1.94 -2.99
CA GLY A 347 -1.06 1.05 -2.58
C GLY A 347 -1.66 1.32 -1.20
N ARG A 348 -1.18 2.33 -0.45
CA ARG A 348 -1.63 2.62 0.93
C ARG A 348 -3.14 2.91 1.03
N VAL A 349 -3.70 3.64 0.06
CA VAL A 349 -5.12 4.04 0.03
C VAL A 349 -5.97 2.82 -0.30
N THR A 350 -5.61 2.11 -1.38
CA THR A 350 -6.21 0.83 -1.78
C THR A 350 -6.23 -0.15 -0.62
N MET A 351 -5.11 -0.31 0.08
CA MET A 351 -5.03 -1.20 1.22
C MET A 351 -6.06 -0.81 2.30
N ALA A 352 -6.12 0.46 2.67
CA ALA A 352 -7.09 0.94 3.64
C ALA A 352 -8.53 0.71 3.15
N HIS A 353 -8.81 0.95 1.87
CA HIS A 353 -10.12 0.81 1.25
C HIS A 353 -10.62 -0.64 1.25
N GLU A 354 -9.81 -1.57 0.76
CA GLU A 354 -10.19 -2.99 0.69
C GLU A 354 -10.30 -3.61 2.09
N ILE A 355 -9.48 -3.18 3.06
CA ILE A 355 -9.69 -3.54 4.48
C ILE A 355 -11.06 -3.07 4.96
N GLY A 356 -11.53 -1.91 4.50
CA GLY A 356 -12.83 -1.36 4.86
C GLY A 356 -13.96 -2.26 4.36
N HIS A 357 -13.85 -2.74 3.12
CA HIS A 357 -14.74 -3.76 2.59
C HIS A 357 -14.69 -5.05 3.41
N LEU A 358 -13.50 -5.59 3.73
CA LEU A 358 -13.37 -6.79 4.57
C LEU A 358 -14.02 -6.63 5.95
N LEU A 359 -14.02 -5.42 6.51
CA LEU A 359 -14.69 -5.05 7.76
C LEU A 359 -16.17 -4.66 7.58
N GLY A 360 -16.73 -4.83 6.39
CA GLY A 360 -18.16 -4.74 6.12
C GLY A 360 -18.64 -3.41 5.56
N CYS A 361 -17.74 -2.46 5.31
CA CYS A 361 -18.10 -1.21 4.64
C CYS A 361 -18.51 -1.46 3.18
N VAL A 362 -19.41 -0.60 2.71
CA VAL A 362 -19.76 -0.47 1.30
C VAL A 362 -19.32 0.91 0.84
N HIS A 363 -19.28 1.14 -0.47
CA HIS A 363 -19.04 2.48 -1.00
C HIS A 363 -20.08 3.49 -0.48
N ASP A 364 -19.61 4.70 -0.18
CA ASP A 364 -20.48 5.83 0.16
C ASP A 364 -21.41 6.14 -1.03
N GLY A 365 -22.67 6.47 -0.75
CA GLY A 365 -23.69 6.76 -1.75
C GLY A 365 -24.37 5.53 -2.37
N CYS A 366 -23.93 4.31 -2.02
CA CYS A 366 -24.61 3.09 -2.43
C CYS A 366 -25.83 2.77 -1.57
N PRO A 367 -26.74 1.84 -1.99
CA PRO A 367 -28.01 1.58 -1.30
C PRO A 367 -27.93 1.32 0.22
N LYS A 368 -26.83 0.73 0.71
CA LYS A 368 -26.56 0.47 2.14
C LYS A 368 -25.81 1.61 2.87
N ALA A 369 -25.50 2.70 2.17
CA ALA A 369 -24.79 3.89 2.66
C ALA A 369 -25.32 5.19 2.01
N LEU A 370 -26.60 5.24 1.64
CA LEU A 370 -27.21 6.41 0.96
C LEU A 370 -27.11 7.71 1.78
N ASN A 371 -27.01 7.59 3.10
CA ASN A 371 -26.90 8.74 3.99
C ASN A 371 -25.49 9.35 4.04
N CYS A 372 -24.50 8.71 3.40
CA CYS A 372 -23.14 9.21 3.29
C CYS A 372 -22.85 9.49 1.82
N SER A 373 -22.74 10.78 1.45
CA SER A 373 -22.45 11.15 0.06
C SER A 373 -21.04 10.75 -0.33
N HIS A 374 -20.88 10.18 -1.52
CA HIS A 374 -19.56 9.94 -2.11
C HIS A 374 -18.79 11.24 -2.36
N GLU A 375 -19.48 12.37 -2.55
CA GLU A 375 -18.88 13.70 -2.77
C GLU A 375 -18.07 14.19 -1.56
N TYR A 376 -18.35 13.70 -0.36
CA TYR A 376 -17.54 14.02 0.82
C TYR A 376 -16.16 13.40 0.77
N GLY A 377 -15.99 12.36 -0.06
CA GLY A 377 -14.70 11.80 -0.35
C GLY A 377 -14.04 11.15 0.88
N ASN A 378 -14.82 10.46 1.71
CA ASN A 378 -14.24 9.61 2.74
C ASN A 378 -13.54 8.40 2.07
N LEU A 379 -12.86 7.56 2.87
CA LEU A 379 -12.12 6.39 2.38
C LEU A 379 -12.91 5.55 1.36
N MET A 380 -14.18 5.27 1.66
CA MET A 380 -15.08 4.46 0.83
C MET A 380 -15.78 5.23 -0.30
N SER A 381 -15.36 6.46 -0.60
CA SER A 381 -15.89 7.16 -1.76
C SER A 381 -15.35 6.53 -3.06
N PRO A 382 -16.22 6.23 -4.05
CA PRO A 382 -15.81 5.80 -5.38
C PRO A 382 -15.26 6.95 -6.24
N LEU A 383 -15.21 8.19 -5.75
CA LEU A 383 -14.56 9.28 -6.47
C LEU A 383 -13.06 9.29 -6.18
N THR A 384 -12.25 9.72 -7.16
CA THR A 384 -10.78 9.75 -7.07
C THR A 384 -10.16 11.15 -7.13
N LEU A 385 -10.86 12.14 -7.69
CA LEU A 385 -10.27 13.46 -7.94
C LEU A 385 -10.58 14.47 -6.82
N ASP A 386 -9.50 15.07 -6.30
CA ASP A 386 -9.45 16.22 -5.38
C ASP A 386 -10.18 16.08 -4.04
N ILE A 387 -10.11 14.87 -3.49
CA ILE A 387 -10.84 14.52 -2.28
C ILE A 387 -10.03 14.78 -1.00
N GLN A 388 -10.63 15.51 -0.07
CA GLN A 388 -9.95 15.95 1.15
C GLN A 388 -10.01 14.96 2.33
N ASN A 389 -10.85 13.91 2.28
CA ASN A 389 -11.20 13.10 3.46
C ASN A 389 -10.92 11.59 3.35
N LYS A 390 -10.11 11.12 2.38
CA LYS A 390 -9.71 9.69 2.28
C LYS A 390 -8.98 9.18 3.52
N SER A 391 -8.55 10.08 4.39
CA SER A 391 -8.01 9.80 5.72
C SER A 391 -9.04 9.36 6.77
N LYS A 392 -10.34 9.34 6.45
CA LYS A 392 -11.41 9.11 7.42
C LYS A 392 -12.44 8.12 6.91
N LEU A 393 -13.06 7.40 7.83
CA LEU A 393 -14.27 6.61 7.58
C LEU A 393 -15.51 7.51 7.66
N SER A 394 -16.47 7.27 6.77
CA SER A 394 -17.82 7.85 6.89
C SER A 394 -18.58 7.21 8.06
N GLU A 395 -19.59 7.91 8.59
CA GLU A 395 -20.45 7.36 9.64
C GLU A 395 -21.20 6.09 9.19
N CYS A 396 -21.47 5.95 7.89
CA CYS A 396 -22.05 4.74 7.32
C CYS A 396 -21.07 3.58 7.42
N CYS A 397 -19.82 3.77 7.00
CA CYS A 397 -18.79 2.75 7.13
C CYS A 397 -18.57 2.36 8.61
N LYS A 398 -18.44 3.34 9.51
CA LYS A 398 -18.34 3.08 10.97
C LYS A 398 -19.48 2.22 11.48
N SER A 399 -20.73 2.57 11.15
CA SER A 399 -21.93 1.81 11.57
C SER A 399 -21.91 0.37 11.05
N ARG A 400 -21.45 0.14 9.81
CA ARG A 400 -21.35 -1.20 9.24
C ARG A 400 -20.28 -2.06 9.92
N ILE A 401 -19.13 -1.48 10.27
CA ILE A 401 -18.11 -2.17 11.06
C ILE A 401 -18.67 -2.54 12.44
N GLN A 402 -19.39 -1.63 13.10
CA GLN A 402 -20.02 -1.91 14.40
C GLN A 402 -21.01 -3.08 14.34
N GLU A 403 -21.88 -3.08 13.32
CA GLU A 403 -22.84 -4.15 13.09
C GLU A 403 -22.14 -5.48 12.86
N LEU A 404 -21.13 -5.50 11.97
CA LEU A 404 -20.36 -6.70 11.68
C LEU A 404 -19.68 -7.25 12.93
N VAL A 405 -18.90 -6.41 13.62
CA VAL A 405 -18.14 -6.85 14.80
C VAL A 405 -19.05 -7.36 15.90
N SER A 406 -20.26 -6.80 16.04
CA SER A 406 -21.21 -7.26 17.05
C SER A 406 -21.66 -8.72 16.86
N VAL A 407 -21.59 -9.24 15.63
CA VAL A 407 -22.03 -10.60 15.28
C VAL A 407 -20.87 -11.53 14.90
N LEU A 408 -19.62 -11.12 15.15
CA LEU A 408 -18.46 -11.99 14.94
C LEU A 408 -18.37 -13.07 16.02
N PRO A 409 -17.94 -14.30 15.66
CA PRO A 409 -17.73 -15.34 16.65
C PRO A 409 -16.55 -14.99 17.57
N GLN A 410 -16.59 -15.47 18.83
CA GLN A 410 -15.54 -15.14 19.82
C GLN A 410 -14.11 -15.47 19.37
N ARG A 411 -13.95 -16.52 18.55
CA ARG A 411 -12.65 -16.90 17.97
C ARG A 411 -12.03 -15.84 17.06
N CYS A 412 -12.86 -14.98 16.46
CA CYS A 412 -12.44 -13.87 15.62
C CYS A 412 -12.09 -12.65 16.48
N ILE A 413 -12.81 -12.44 17.58
CA ILE A 413 -12.57 -11.31 18.49
C ILE A 413 -11.28 -11.49 19.30
N ASN A 414 -10.91 -12.72 19.61
CA ASN A 414 -9.74 -13.02 20.44
C ASN A 414 -8.46 -13.01 19.59
N VAL A 415 -7.49 -12.18 19.98
CA VAL A 415 -6.14 -12.18 19.40
C VAL A 415 -5.43 -13.50 19.71
N SER A 416 -4.85 -14.14 18.70
CA SER A 416 -3.99 -15.29 18.89
C SER A 416 -2.65 -14.85 19.53
N THR A 417 -2.46 -15.14 20.82
CA THR A 417 -1.26 -14.69 21.57
C THR A 417 -0.05 -15.61 21.49
N SER A 418 -0.10 -16.72 20.75
CA SER A 418 1.07 -17.60 20.63
C SER A 418 0.92 -18.60 19.49
N ALA A 419 1.79 -18.45 18.50
CA ALA A 419 2.13 -19.55 17.63
C ALA A 419 2.85 -20.62 18.46
N ASN A 420 2.14 -21.70 18.75
CA ASN A 420 2.72 -22.92 19.29
C ASN A 420 3.17 -23.77 18.09
N TYR A 421 4.29 -23.40 17.46
CA TYR A 421 4.97 -24.29 16.53
C TYR A 421 6.12 -24.95 17.27
N THR A 422 6.05 -26.27 17.40
CA THR A 422 7.25 -27.09 17.51
C THR A 422 7.97 -26.98 16.18
N ASN A 423 9.01 -26.16 16.11
CA ASN A 423 10.06 -26.44 15.15
C ASN A 423 10.72 -27.73 15.62
N ASP A 424 10.79 -28.75 14.77
CA ASP A 424 11.55 -29.98 15.09
C ASP A 424 13.05 -29.69 15.22
N PHE A 425 13.45 -28.44 14.93
CA PHE A 425 14.80 -27.92 15.05
C PHE A 425 14.89 -26.74 16.03
N LEU A 426 15.78 -26.83 17.00
CA LEU A 426 16.23 -25.71 17.82
C LEU A 426 16.91 -24.64 16.94
N PRO A 427 16.78 -23.34 17.25
CA PRO A 427 17.66 -22.32 16.68
C PRO A 427 19.12 -22.73 16.95
N GLY A 428 19.86 -23.10 15.89
CA GLY A 428 21.20 -23.67 16.02
C GLY A 428 21.38 -25.10 15.50
N GLU A 429 20.31 -25.89 15.30
CA GLU A 429 20.45 -27.32 14.95
C GLU A 429 20.93 -27.58 13.51
N ASN A 430 20.85 -26.59 12.63
CA ASN A 430 21.27 -26.69 11.23
C ASN A 430 22.34 -25.65 10.85
N ILE A 431 23.10 -25.17 11.83
CA ILE A 431 24.20 -24.23 11.64
C ILE A 431 25.33 -24.63 12.58
N THR A 432 26.52 -24.84 12.03
CA THR A 432 27.70 -25.11 12.85
C THR A 432 28.11 -23.86 13.62
N GLU A 433 28.85 -24.03 14.72
CA GLU A 433 29.41 -22.89 15.47
C GLU A 433 30.23 -21.97 14.56
N GLU A 434 30.93 -22.54 13.57
CA GLU A 434 31.73 -21.81 12.60
C GLU A 434 30.87 -21.01 11.62
N GLU A 435 29.82 -21.61 11.05
CA GLU A 435 28.87 -20.91 10.20
C GLU A 435 28.17 -19.78 10.96
N PHE A 436 27.74 -20.04 12.20
CA PHE A 436 27.15 -19.01 13.06
C PHE A 436 28.12 -17.86 13.31
N CYS A 437 29.38 -18.14 13.63
CA CYS A 437 30.39 -17.10 13.81
C CYS A 437 30.66 -16.33 12.52
N ASN A 438 30.73 -17.00 11.37
CA ASN A 438 30.94 -16.36 10.08
C ASN A 438 29.75 -15.47 9.67
N PHE A 439 28.52 -15.85 10.01
CA PHE A 439 27.34 -15.01 9.80
C PHE A 439 27.32 -13.79 10.72
N MET A 440 27.71 -13.94 11.98
CA MET A 440 27.73 -12.85 12.97
C MET A 440 28.93 -11.90 12.80
N HIS A 441 30.03 -12.38 12.21
CA HIS A 441 31.28 -11.63 12.03
C HIS A 441 31.80 -11.71 10.57
N PRO A 442 31.10 -11.12 9.59
CA PRO A 442 31.53 -11.19 8.19
C PRO A 442 32.88 -10.50 7.96
N GLY A 443 33.87 -11.23 7.47
CA GLY A 443 35.20 -10.72 7.13
C GLY A 443 36.26 -10.86 8.23
N GLU A 444 35.91 -11.41 9.39
CA GLU A 444 36.89 -11.79 10.41
C GLU A 444 37.26 -13.28 10.26
N GLN A 445 38.56 -13.61 10.36
CA GLN A 445 38.98 -15.02 10.39
C GLN A 445 38.61 -15.65 11.74
N VAL A 446 37.61 -16.53 11.74
CA VAL A 446 37.25 -17.34 12.90
C VAL A 446 38.35 -18.40 13.11
N LEU A 447 39.13 -18.26 14.19
CA LEU A 447 40.13 -19.25 14.57
C LEU A 447 39.44 -20.38 15.37
N PRO A 448 39.64 -21.66 15.00
CA PRO A 448 39.04 -22.77 15.73
C PRO A 448 39.56 -22.82 17.19
N ARG A 449 38.67 -23.07 18.14
CA ARG A 449 39.06 -23.34 19.54
C ARG A 449 39.96 -24.58 19.58
N GLN A 450 41.14 -24.44 20.20
CA GLN A 450 42.01 -25.56 20.54
C GLN A 450 41.43 -26.40 21.68
#